data_AF-A0A920S1T1-F1
#
_entry.id   AF-A0A920S1T1-F1
#
_cell.length_a   1.000
_cell.length_b   1.000
_cell.length_c   1.000
_cell.angle_alpha   90.00
_cell.angle_beta   90.00
_cell.angle_gamma   90.00
#
_symmetry.space_group_name_H-M   'P 1'
#
loop_
_entity.id
_entity.type
_entity.pdbx_description
1 polymer ?
#
loop_
_entity_poly.entity_id
_entity_poly.type
_entity_poly.pdbx_seq_one_letter_code
_entity_poly.pdbx_strand_id
1 'polypeptide(L)' 'MLIGILIAIEIIKELPITLIMRPFNFETFATTAYVFASQDLLEAAAAPSLFLIIIASIFILVTSRYILKD' A
#
# COMPACT_ATOMS: atom_id res chain seq x y z
N MET A 1 7.00 -15.08 12.24
CA MET A 1 5.86 -14.83 11.33
C MET A 1 5.49 -13.35 11.27
N LEU A 2 5.30 -12.67 12.41
CA LEU A 2 4.90 -11.26 12.49
C LEU A 2 5.83 -10.28 11.76
N ILE A 3 7.14 -10.46 11.90
CA ILE A 3 8.15 -9.61 11.23
C ILE A 3 7.96 -9.62 9.70
N GLY A 4 7.68 -10.78 9.11
CA GLY A 4 7.44 -10.91 7.66
C GLY A 4 6.18 -10.19 7.20
N ILE A 5 5.13 -10.17 8.03
CA ILE A 5 3.89 -9.43 7.75
C ILE A 5 4.16 -7.93 7.78
N LEU A 6 4.86 -7.43 8.79
CA LEU A 6 5.18 -6.01 8.91
C LEU A 6 6.06 -5.53 7.74
N ILE A 7 7.08 -6.30 7.38
CA ILE A 7 7.93 -6.01 6.21
C ILE A 7 7.09 -5.98 4.92
N ALA A 8 6.14 -6.90 4.74
CA ALA A 8 5.26 -6.90 3.57
C ALA A 8 4.39 -5.63 3.50
N ILE A 9 3.86 -5.16 4.63
CA ILE A 9 3.09 -3.91 4.70
C ILE A 9 3.95 -2.71 4.27
N GLU A 10 5.17 -2.62 4.79
CA GLU A 10 6.11 -1.54 4.46
C GLU A 10 6.45 -1.56 2.97
N ILE A 11 6.76 -2.73 2.39
CA ILE A 11 7.06 -2.87 0.95
C ILE A 11 5.88 -2.44 0.06
N ILE A 12 4.64 -2.80 0.41
CA ILE A 12 3.46 -2.46 -0.39
C ILE A 12 3.24 -0.94 -0.46
N LYS A 13 3.59 -0.22 0.61
CA LYS A 13 3.38 1.23 0.73
C LYS A 13 4.57 2.05 0.25
N GLU A 14 5.73 1.42 0.02
CA GLU A 14 6.96 2.16 -0.28
C GLU A 14 6.95 2.72 -1.71
N LEU A 15 6.68 4.02 -1.81
CA LEU A 15 6.57 4.76 -3.07
C LEU A 15 7.91 5.06 -3.78
N PRO A 16 8.99 5.53 -3.11
CA PRO A 16 10.15 6.03 -3.84
C PRO A 16 10.85 4.92 -4.63
N ILE A 17 11.01 3.74 -4.03
CA ILE A 17 11.68 2.62 -4.69
C ILE A 17 10.81 1.99 -5.78
N THR A 18 9.48 1.95 -5.59
CA THR A 18 8.55 1.40 -6.58
C THR A 18 8.45 2.30 -7.81
N LEU A 19 8.53 3.63 -7.65
CA LEU A 19 8.61 4.56 -8.77
C LEU A 19 9.91 4.40 -9.58
N ILE A 20 11.04 4.13 -8.92
CA ILE A 20 12.34 3.90 -9.58
C ILE A 20 12.38 2.55 -10.30
N MET A 21 11.87 1.50 -9.66
CA MET A 21 11.89 0.13 -10.19
C MET A 21 10.70 -0.21 -11.09
N ARG A 22 9.79 0.75 -11.33
CA ARG A 22 8.54 0.51 -12.07
C ARG A 22 8.83 -0.05 -13.48
N PRO A 23 8.37 -1.27 -13.80
CA PRO A 23 8.52 -1.82 -15.14
C PRO A 23 7.53 -1.19 -16.13
N PHE A 24 7.80 -1.34 -17.42
CA PHE A 24 6.97 -0.77 -18.48
C PHE A 24 5.54 -1.33 -18.42
N ASN A 25 4.54 -0.44 -18.50
CA ASN A 25 3.09 -0.75 -18.45
C ASN A 25 2.62 -1.45 -17.16
N PHE A 26 3.34 -1.34 -16.05
CA PHE A 26 2.91 -1.88 -14.77
C PHE A 26 2.75 -0.77 -13.73
N GLU A 27 1.57 -0.73 -13.13
CA GLU A 27 1.20 0.23 -12.09
C GLU A 27 0.71 -0.54 -10.87
N THR A 28 1.11 -0.09 -9.68
CA THR A 28 0.57 -0.59 -8.41
C THR A 28 -0.49 0.37 -7.88
N PHE A 29 -1.33 -0.05 -6.94
CA PHE A 29 -2.28 0.86 -6.30
C PHE A 29 -1.59 2.09 -5.68
N ALA A 30 -0.35 1.96 -5.21
CA ALA A 30 0.44 3.08 -4.68
C ALA A 30 0.88 4.04 -5.79
N THR A 31 1.42 3.54 -6.90
CA THR A 31 1.85 4.40 -8.01
C THR A 31 0.66 5.07 -8.68
N THR A 32 -0.45 4.37 -8.85
CA THR A 32 -1.67 4.93 -9.46
C THR A 32 -2.28 6.03 -8.59
N ALA A 33 -2.37 5.83 -7.27
CA ALA A 33 -2.81 6.87 -6.35
C ALA A 33 -1.89 8.10 -6.41
N TYR A 34 -0.57 7.89 -6.45
CA TYR A 34 0.41 8.95 -6.55
C TYR A 34 0.30 9.73 -7.87
N VAL A 35 0.11 9.03 -9.00
CA VAL A 35 -0.02 9.63 -10.33
C VAL A 35 -1.29 10.45 -10.46
N PHE A 36 -2.43 9.98 -9.93
CA PHE A 36 -3.68 10.76 -9.93
C PHE A 36 -3.61 11.95 -8.97
N ALA A 37 -3.02 11.78 -7.78
CA ALA A 37 -2.81 12.88 -6.85
C ALA A 37 -1.86 13.95 -7.44
N SER A 38 -0.82 13.53 -8.15
CA SER A 38 0.11 14.45 -8.84
C SER A 38 -0.52 15.20 -10.01
N GLN A 39 -1.66 14.71 -10.52
CA GLN A 39 -2.45 15.36 -11.58
C GLN A 39 -3.61 16.20 -11.01
N ASP A 40 -3.63 16.45 -9.69
CA ASP A 40 -4.74 17.11 -8.98
C ASP A 40 -6.10 16.40 -9.11
N LEU A 41 -6.11 15.14 -9.59
CA LEU A 41 -7.31 14.31 -9.74
C LEU A 41 -7.58 13.53 -8.44
N LEU A 42 -7.89 14.26 -7.38
CA LEU A 42 -8.10 13.69 -6.04
C LEU A 42 -9.26 12.68 -6.00
N GLU A 43 -10.32 12.91 -6.77
CA GLU A 43 -11.46 11.98 -6.86
C GLU A 43 -11.05 10.62 -7.42
N ALA A 44 -10.22 10.62 -8.46
CA ALA A 44 -9.70 9.40 -9.06
C ALA A 44 -8.63 8.74 -8.18
N ALA A 45 -7.85 9.53 -7.44
CA ALA A 45 -6.85 9.04 -6.48
C ALA A 45 -7.49 8.39 -5.24
N ALA A 46 -8.70 8.79 -4.85
CA ALA A 46 -9.38 8.27 -3.67
C ALA A 46 -9.63 6.75 -3.76
N ALA A 47 -10.02 6.25 -4.93
CA ALA A 47 -10.28 4.83 -5.14
C ALA A 47 -9.04 3.94 -4.85
N PRO A 48 -7.88 4.12 -5.50
CA PRO A 48 -6.69 3.32 -5.23
C PRO A 48 -6.14 3.53 -3.81
N SER A 49 -6.25 4.74 -3.24
CA SER A 49 -5.86 4.99 -1.85
C SER A 49 -6.73 4.23 -0.84
N LEU A 50 -8.05 4.14 -1.06
CA LEU A 50 -8.95 3.37 -0.21
C LEU A 50 -8.64 1.87 -0.26
N PHE A 51 -8.35 1.33 -1.44
CA PHE A 51 -7.91 -0.07 -1.58
C PHE A 51 -6.64 -0.35 -0.78
N LEU A 52 -5.65 0.54 -0.85
CA LEU A 52 -4.43 0.42 -0.03
C LEU A 52 -4.73 0.44 1.47
N ILE A 53 -5.60 1.34 1.92
CA ILE A 53 -6.00 1.42 3.33
C ILE A 53 -6.69 0.13 3.77
N ILE A 54 -7.61 -0.41 2.98
CA ILE A 54 -8.33 -1.66 3.30
C ILE A 54 -7.34 -2.81 3.43
N ILE A 55 -6.44 -2.97 2.45
CA ILE A 55 -5.42 -4.03 2.47
C ILE A 55 -4.53 -3.86 3.71
N ALA A 56 -3.95 -2.68 3.93
CA ALA A 56 -3.10 -2.43 5.08
C ALA A 56 -3.83 -2.68 6.40
N SER A 57 -5.09 -2.25 6.51
CA SER A 57 -5.90 -2.44 7.71
C SER A 57 -6.15 -3.92 8.00
N ILE A 58 -6.44 -4.74 6.97
CA ILE A 58 -6.57 -6.20 7.13
C ILE A 58 -5.27 -6.79 7.69
N PHE A 59 -4.12 -6.47 7.10
CA PHE A 59 -2.82 -6.98 7.55
C PHE A 59 -2.48 -6.54 8.98
N ILE A 60 -2.77 -5.28 9.35
CA ILE A 60 -2.57 -4.76 10.70
C ILE A 60 -3.49 -5.45 11.71
N LEU A 61 -4.78 -5.64 11.39
CA LEU A 61 -5.74 -6.31 12.28
C LEU A 61 -5.35 -7.76 12.53
N VAL A 62 -4.92 -8.48 11.49
CA VAL A 62 -4.39 -9.84 11.64
C VAL A 62 -3.18 -9.82 12.58
N THR A 63 -2.21 -8.94 12.34
CA THR A 63 -1.01 -8.80 13.19
C THR A 63 -1.37 -8.49 14.64
N SER A 64 -2.27 -7.53 14.87
CA SER A 64 -2.73 -7.12 16.19
C SER A 64 -3.39 -8.28 16.95
N ARG A 65 -4.21 -9.09 16.28
CA ARG A 65 -4.82 -10.29 16.87
C ARG A 65 -3.80 -11.34 17.28
N TYR A 66 -2.70 -11.49 16.55
CA TYR A 66 -1.62 -12.40 16.93
C TYR A 66 -0.82 -11.85 18.11
N ILE A 67 -0.49 -10.56 18.12
CA ILE A 67 0.27 -9.91 19.20
C ILE A 67 -0.48 -9.86 20.53
N LEU A 68 -1.80 -9.69 20.51
CA LEU A 68 -2.65 -9.65 21.72
C LEU A 68 -2.98 -11.05 22.27
N LYS A 69 -2.62 -12.12 21.55
CA LYS A 69 -2.92 -13.50 21.92
C LYS A 69 -1.72 -14.22 22.55
N ASP A 70 -0.54 -13.64 22.46
CA ASP A 70 0.62 -13.91 23.35
C ASP A 70 0.44 -13.20 24.70
#